data_AF-A0A392QF21-F1
#
_entry.id   AF-A0A392QF21-F1
#
_cell.length_a   1.000
_cell.length_b   1.000
_cell.length_c   1.000
_cell.angle_alpha   90.00
_cell.angle_beta   90.00
_cell.angle_gamma   90.00
#
_symmetry.space_group_name_H-M   'P 1'
#
loop_
_entity.id
_entity.type
_entity.pdbx_description
1 polymer ?
#
loop_
_entity_poly.entity_id
_entity_poly.type
_entity_poly.pdbx_seq_one_letter_code
_entity_poly.pdbx_strand_id
1 'polypeptide(L)'
;MKQNMRKRVLQKLHTAFGGSDEDNYAFGLDRVTDTEMFFLASMYFSFPKGYGGPGKCFASAKHFWFKSVSDYCVRSFLAKSAGIQTVVLVPTDFGVLELGSVRMLPENFELLNT
;
A
#
# COMPACT_ATOMS: atom_id res chain seq x y z
N MET A 1 -10.52 -5.47 -22.45
CA MET A 1 -9.07 -5.80 -22.38
C MET A 1 -8.42 -5.40 -21.06
N LYS A 2 -8.48 -4.12 -20.65
CA LYS A 2 -7.81 -3.62 -19.41
C LYS A 2 -8.23 -4.35 -18.12
N GLN A 3 -9.51 -4.64 -17.93
CA GLN A 3 -10.02 -5.33 -16.73
C GLN A 3 -9.56 -6.80 -16.64
N ASN A 4 -9.65 -7.55 -17.74
CA ASN A 4 -9.16 -8.94 -17.79
C ASN A 4 -7.67 -9.02 -17.47
N MET A 5 -6.88 -8.04 -17.93
CA MET A 5 -5.46 -7.95 -17.59
C MET A 5 -5.23 -7.68 -16.10
N ARG A 6 -5.97 -6.75 -15.49
CA ARG A 6 -5.88 -6.45 -14.04
C ARG A 6 -6.16 -7.70 -13.20
N LYS A 7 -7.28 -8.38 -13.46
CA LYS A 7 -7.65 -9.63 -12.77
C LYS A 7 -6.58 -10.72 -12.97
N ARG A 8 -6.08 -10.90 -14.20
CA ARG A 8 -5.01 -11.88 -14.49
C ARG A 8 -3.70 -11.58 -13.77
N VAL A 9 -3.32 -10.32 -13.64
CA VAL A 9 -2.10 -9.91 -12.91
C VAL A 9 -2.26 -10.23 -11.42
N LEU A 10 -3.39 -9.86 -10.81
CA LEU A 10 -3.65 -10.15 -9.41
C LEU A 10 -3.73 -11.66 -9.12
N GLN A 11 -4.34 -12.44 -10.02
CA GLN A 11 -4.33 -13.89 -9.93
C GLN A 11 -2.91 -14.45 -9.96
N LYS A 12 -2.09 -14.06 -10.95
CA LYS A 12 -0.70 -14.52 -11.02
C LYS A 12 0.10 -14.17 -9.77
N LEU A 13 -0.12 -12.98 -9.23
CA LEU A 13 0.52 -12.55 -7.98
C LEU A 13 0.08 -13.45 -6.82
N HIS A 14 -1.22 -13.66 -6.64
CA HIS A 14 -1.75 -14.53 -5.60
C HIS A 14 -1.19 -15.96 -5.69
N THR A 15 -1.24 -16.58 -6.87
CA THR A 15 -0.70 -17.93 -7.10
C THR A 15 0.80 -18.00 -6.85
N ALA A 16 1.57 -16.96 -7.24
CA ALA A 16 3.02 -16.92 -7.01
C ALA A 16 3.40 -16.92 -5.52
N PHE A 17 2.51 -16.45 -4.65
CA PHE A 17 2.66 -16.48 -3.20
C PHE A 17 1.96 -17.68 -2.55
N GLY A 18 1.58 -18.70 -3.33
CA GLY A 18 1.00 -19.96 -2.85
C GLY A 18 -0.50 -19.89 -2.52
N GLY A 19 -1.17 -18.80 -2.88
CA GLY A 19 -2.61 -18.65 -2.69
C GLY A 19 -3.43 -19.50 -3.68
N SER A 20 -4.60 -19.96 -3.23
CA SER A 20 -5.56 -20.73 -4.02
C SER A 20 -6.55 -19.81 -4.75
N ASP A 21 -7.19 -20.27 -5.83
CA ASP A 21 -8.20 -19.43 -6.50
C ASP A 21 -9.40 -19.06 -5.58
N GLU A 22 -9.65 -19.84 -4.51
CA GLU A 22 -10.73 -19.59 -3.54
C GLU A 22 -10.47 -18.36 -2.66
N ASP A 23 -9.21 -18.04 -2.37
CA ASP A 23 -8.80 -16.94 -1.49
C ASP A 23 -8.54 -15.62 -2.24
N ASN A 24 -8.75 -15.62 -3.56
CA ASN A 24 -8.40 -14.49 -4.40
C ASN A 24 -9.53 -13.46 -4.50
N TYR A 25 -9.43 -12.44 -3.65
CA TYR A 25 -10.37 -11.31 -3.58
C TYR A 25 -10.62 -10.62 -4.93
N ALA A 26 -9.70 -10.67 -5.89
CA ALA A 26 -9.88 -10.01 -7.19
C ALA A 26 -10.98 -10.67 -8.04
N PHE A 27 -11.30 -11.95 -7.82
CA PHE A 27 -12.34 -12.66 -8.55
C PHE A 27 -13.76 -12.29 -8.12
N GLY A 28 -13.95 -11.94 -6.84
CA GLY A 28 -15.23 -11.49 -6.31
C GLY A 28 -15.61 -10.07 -6.74
N LEU A 29 -14.68 -9.30 -7.33
CA LEU A 29 -14.92 -7.93 -7.77
C LEU A 29 -15.44 -7.88 -9.21
N ASP A 30 -16.51 -7.13 -9.46
CA ASP A 30 -17.01 -6.88 -10.82
C ASP A 30 -15.96 -6.16 -11.68
N ARG A 31 -15.27 -5.19 -11.08
CA ARG A 31 -14.19 -4.41 -11.70
C ARG A 31 -13.08 -4.22 -10.68
N VAL A 32 -11.85 -4.16 -11.19
CA VAL A 32 -10.68 -3.80 -10.40
C VAL A 32 -10.28 -2.38 -10.78
N THR A 33 -10.41 -1.46 -9.83
CA THR A 33 -9.99 -0.05 -9.88
C THR A 33 -8.48 0.08 -9.64
N ASP A 34 -7.92 1.28 -9.85
CA ASP A 34 -6.51 1.52 -9.58
C ASP A 34 -6.18 1.44 -8.07
N THR A 35 -7.11 1.86 -7.21
CA THR A 35 -6.99 1.69 -5.75
C THR A 35 -7.04 0.23 -5.33
N GLU A 36 -7.94 -0.58 -5.91
CA GLU A 36 -7.98 -2.03 -5.62
C GLU A 36 -6.72 -2.72 -6.15
N MET A 37 -6.19 -2.32 -7.31
CA MET A 37 -4.88 -2.80 -7.78
C MET A 37 -3.77 -2.51 -6.76
N PHE A 38 -3.71 -1.28 -6.23
CA PHE A 38 -2.73 -0.92 -5.21
C PHE A 38 -2.93 -1.71 -3.92
N PHE A 39 -4.16 -1.78 -3.40
CA PHE A 39 -4.48 -2.44 -2.14
C PHE A 39 -4.21 -3.95 -2.21
N LEU A 40 -4.74 -4.65 -3.22
CA LEU A 40 -4.58 -6.10 -3.36
C LEU A 40 -3.15 -6.50 -3.68
N ALA A 41 -2.42 -5.73 -4.49
CA ALA A 41 -1.01 -6.00 -4.71
C ALA A 41 -0.18 -5.78 -3.42
N SER A 42 -0.56 -4.79 -2.59
CA SER A 42 0.14 -4.47 -1.34
C SER A 42 0.20 -5.63 -0.35
N MET A 43 -0.77 -6.56 -0.38
CA MET A 43 -0.80 -7.74 0.49
C MET A 43 0.42 -8.66 0.34
N TYR A 44 1.13 -8.59 -0.78
CA TYR A 44 2.28 -9.44 -1.09
C TYR A 44 3.63 -8.73 -0.95
N PHE A 45 3.62 -7.46 -0.52
CA PHE A 45 4.86 -6.74 -0.23
C PHE A 45 5.28 -6.93 1.23
N SER A 46 6.56 -7.19 1.44
CA SER A 46 7.19 -7.20 2.75
C SER A 46 8.31 -6.15 2.80
N PHE A 47 8.50 -5.56 3.97
CA PHE A 47 9.49 -4.49 4.18
C PHE A 47 10.43 -4.90 5.31
N PRO A 48 11.69 -5.26 5.00
CA PRO A 48 12.69 -5.48 6.03
C PRO A 48 12.90 -4.22 6.89
N LYS A 49 13.25 -4.42 8.16
CA LYS A 49 13.54 -3.31 9.08
C LYS A 49 14.60 -2.37 8.48
N GLY A 50 14.28 -1.07 8.38
CA GLY A 50 15.14 -0.05 7.80
C GLY A 50 15.00 0.17 6.28
N TYR A 51 14.21 -0.63 5.57
CA TYR A 51 14.06 -0.55 4.11
C TYR A 51 12.67 -0.08 3.68
N GLY A 52 12.63 0.83 2.69
CA GLY A 52 11.40 1.51 2.28
C GLY A 52 10.77 2.35 3.40
N GLY A 53 9.65 3.01 3.12
CA GLY A 53 8.91 3.81 4.10
C GLY A 53 8.51 3.00 5.34
N PRO A 54 7.77 1.87 5.20
CA PRO A 54 7.34 1.07 6.35
C PRO A 54 8.50 0.54 7.19
N GLY A 55 9.55 -0.01 6.58
CA GLY A 55 10.69 -0.53 7.30
C GLY A 55 11.48 0.56 8.04
N LYS A 56 11.65 1.75 7.45
CA LYS A 56 12.29 2.91 8.12
C LYS A 56 11.44 3.47 9.26
N CYS A 57 10.12 3.53 9.08
CA CYS A 57 9.16 3.93 10.11
C CYS A 57 9.29 3.04 11.34
N PHE A 58 9.22 1.72 11.14
CA PHE A 58 9.37 0.76 12.23
C PHE A 58 10.74 0.83 12.91
N ALA A 59 11.81 0.93 12.12
CA ALA A 59 13.17 0.93 12.66
C ALA A 59 13.50 2.15 13.53
N SER A 60 12.94 3.31 13.18
CA SER A 60 13.24 4.58 13.86
C SER A 60 12.27 4.94 14.97
N ALA A 61 11.13 4.23 15.10
CA ALA A 61 10.02 4.58 15.97
C ALA A 61 9.55 6.04 15.78
N LYS A 62 9.65 6.55 14.54
CA LYS A 62 9.17 7.88 14.14
C LYS A 62 8.09 7.75 13.10
N HIS A 63 7.08 8.61 13.18
CA HIS A 63 6.10 8.74 12.12
C HIS A 63 6.73 9.39 10.88
N PHE A 64 6.17 9.11 9.72
CA PHE A 64 6.58 9.71 8.44
C PHE A 64 5.35 10.25 7.72
N TRP A 65 5.48 11.45 7.15
CA TRP A 65 4.45 12.07 6.33
C TRP A 65 4.98 12.37 4.93
N PHE A 66 4.52 11.60 3.95
CA PHE A 66 4.94 11.75 2.57
C PHE A 66 3.93 12.61 1.80
N LYS A 67 4.31 13.85 1.48
CA LYS A 67 3.53 14.78 0.63
C LYS A 67 3.68 14.48 -0.88
N SER A 68 4.59 13.57 -1.22
CA SER A 68 4.78 12.99 -2.54
C SER A 68 5.16 11.54 -2.36
N VAL A 69 4.37 10.63 -2.93
CA VAL A 69 4.59 9.18 -2.82
C VAL A 69 5.70 8.69 -3.76
N SER A 70 6.63 9.54 -4.24
CA SER A 70 7.79 9.08 -5.02
C SER A 70 8.74 8.25 -4.17
N ASP A 71 9.12 8.78 -3.01
CA ASP A 71 10.15 8.22 -2.13
C ASP A 71 9.57 7.37 -0.99
N TYR A 72 8.26 7.14 -1.04
CA TYR A 72 7.53 6.41 -0.02
C TYR A 72 7.98 4.94 0.06
N CYS A 73 7.88 4.14 -1.01
CA CYS A 73 8.45 2.78 -1.03
C CYS A 73 8.47 2.18 -2.44
N VAL A 74 8.79 0.90 -2.60
CA VAL A 74 8.73 0.22 -3.91
C VAL A 74 7.32 0.20 -4.53
N ARG A 75 6.26 0.42 -3.74
CA ARG A 75 4.87 0.54 -4.21
C ARG A 75 4.51 1.94 -4.75
N SER A 76 5.44 2.89 -4.72
CA SER A 76 5.23 4.29 -5.13
C SER A 76 4.53 4.43 -6.49
N PHE A 77 4.88 3.60 -7.47
CA PHE A 77 4.23 3.62 -8.80
C PHE A 77 2.74 3.25 -8.74
N LEU A 78 2.39 2.19 -8.00
CA LEU A 78 1.01 1.75 -7.84
C LEU A 78 0.21 2.78 -7.02
N ALA A 79 0.81 3.33 -5.96
CA ALA A 79 0.19 4.39 -5.17
C ALA A 79 -0.15 5.63 -6.02
N LYS A 80 0.79 6.10 -6.86
CA LYS A 80 0.55 7.20 -7.80
C LYS A 80 -0.55 6.88 -8.80
N SER A 81 -0.55 5.66 -9.34
CA SER A 81 -1.56 5.21 -10.31
C SER A 81 -2.96 5.15 -9.68
N ALA A 82 -3.05 4.85 -8.38
CA ALA A 82 -4.28 4.93 -7.58
C ALA A 82 -4.67 6.37 -7.19
N GLY A 83 -3.89 7.37 -7.60
CA GLY A 83 -4.14 8.78 -7.27
C GLY A 83 -3.77 9.17 -5.83
N ILE A 84 -3.03 8.32 -5.11
CA ILE A 84 -2.60 8.62 -3.75
C ILE A 84 -1.57 9.75 -3.80
N GLN A 85 -1.83 10.81 -3.04
CA GLN A 85 -0.98 12.00 -2.94
C GLN A 85 -0.33 12.14 -1.57
N THR A 86 -0.93 11.56 -0.53
CA THR A 86 -0.37 11.59 0.82
C THR A 86 -0.36 10.19 1.41
N VAL A 87 0.77 9.81 2.01
CA VAL A 87 0.89 8.60 2.83
C VAL A 87 1.45 8.99 4.18
N VAL A 88 0.80 8.51 5.24
CA VAL A 88 1.24 8.66 6.63
C VAL A 88 1.57 7.28 7.17
N LEU A 89 2.75 7.17 7.80
CA LEU A 89 3.18 5.97 8.49
C LEU A 89 3.34 6.28 9.96
N VAL A 90 2.70 5.48 10.81
CA VAL A 90 2.76 5.64 12.27
C VAL A 90 3.29 4.33 12.88
N PRO A 91 4.43 4.35 13.58
CA PRO A 91 4.95 3.16 14.24
C PRO A 91 4.06 2.79 15.43
N THR A 92 3.93 1.49 15.68
CA THR A 92 3.25 0.90 16.82
C THR A 92 4.11 -0.22 17.38
N ASP A 93 3.79 -0.71 18.57
CA ASP A 93 4.51 -1.85 19.18
C ASP A 93 4.43 -3.13 18.33
N PHE A 94 3.41 -3.24 17.48
CA PHE A 94 3.13 -4.43 16.67
C PHE A 94 3.49 -4.25 15.18
N GLY A 95 4.00 -3.09 14.76
CA GLY A 95 4.31 -2.81 13.37
C GLY A 95 4.09 -1.35 12.97
N VAL A 96 3.55 -1.12 11.78
CA VAL A 96 3.33 0.21 11.22
C VAL A 96 1.90 0.34 10.71
N LEU A 97 1.18 1.35 11.20
CA LEU A 97 -0.07 1.78 10.62
C LEU A 97 0.23 2.64 9.39
N GLU A 98 -0.36 2.28 8.26
CA GLU A 98 -0.23 3.00 7.00
C GLU A 98 -1.58 3.60 6.58
N LEU A 99 -1.60 4.91 6.32
CA LEU A 99 -2.78 5.65 5.89
C LEU A 99 -2.48 6.31 4.55
N GLY A 100 -3.34 6.11 3.55
CA GLY A 100 -3.22 6.72 2.22
C GLY A 100 -4.40 7.64 1.91
N SER A 101 -4.13 8.79 1.30
CA SER A 101 -5.14 9.75 0.85
C SER A 101 -4.90 10.16 -0.59
N VAL A 102 -5.98 10.24 -1.37
CA VAL A 102 -5.97 10.82 -2.73
C VAL A 102 -5.91 12.35 -2.74
N ARG A 103 -6.04 12.98 -1.57
CA ARG A 103 -5.87 14.42 -1.36
C ARG A 103 -4.49 14.70 -0.82
N MET A 104 -3.90 15.81 -1.24
CA MET A 104 -2.69 16.36 -0.63
C MET A 104 -3.07 16.96 0.73
N LEU A 105 -2.58 16.35 1.81
CA LEU A 105 -2.87 16.79 3.17
C LEU A 105 -1.61 17.36 3.83
N PRO A 106 -1.69 18.54 4.49
CA PRO A 106 -0.60 19.04 5.30
C PRO A 106 -0.40 18.15 6.53
N GLU A 107 0.83 18.12 7.04
CA GLU A 107 1.13 17.44 8.30
C GLU A 107 0.27 18.01 9.42
N ASN A 108 -0.41 17.13 10.14
CA ASN A 108 -1.15 17.47 11.34
C ASN A 108 -0.73 16.53 12.47
N PHE A 109 0.06 17.06 13.41
CA PHE A 109 0.57 16.31 14.55
C PHE A 109 -0.52 15.99 15.59
N GLU A 110 -1.65 16.69 15.58
CA GLU A 110 -2.77 16.38 16.48
C GLU A 110 -3.38 15.00 16.17
N LEU A 111 -3.31 14.56 14.91
CA LEU A 111 -3.76 13.23 14.48
C LEU A 111 -2.83 12.10 14.95
N LEU A 112 -1.66 12.44 15.48
CA LEU A 112 -0.65 11.49 15.95
C LEU A 112 -0.68 11.31 17.48
N ASN A 113 -1.47 12.13 18.19
CA ASN A 113 -1.69 11.94 19.61
C ASN A 113 -2.59 10.72 19.80
N THR A 114 -2.05 9.70 20.47
CA THR A 114 -2.75 8.48 20.88
C THR A 114 -2.88 8.47 22.39
#